data_AF-A0A7T0G386-F1
#
_entry.id   AF-A0A7T0G386-F1
#
_cell.length_a   1.000
_cell.length_b   1.000
_cell.length_c   1.000
_cell.angle_alpha   90.00
_cell.angle_beta   90.00
_cell.angle_gamma   90.00
#
_symmetry.space_group_name_H-M   'P 1'
#
loop_
_entity.id
_entity.type
_entity.pdbx_description
1 polymer ?
#
loop_
_entity_poly.entity_id
_entity_poly.type
_entity_poly.pdbx_seq_one_letter_code
_entity_poly.pdbx_strand_id
1 'polypeptide(L)'
;MRFYSLVIGFLAAALVIGGMLWLFGKDAPGNAPSRPDVPASKKWIPPEGDAESLADKYTVEELLQRWNRWPENPKKESLHLTYAKALALYGTAAYPALDSLGKKVKHENPNLRRAVMGELMGIGEDGVSYLVDALQRWPETPGANDVDTHIRWDAAEYLAKAAESQVDIYEAIPALRETLLNGKAYVFTRNYAAQALMNNGSDEALSALEEAKTWFYDQQGGIGVEETRILRNINSYLSSRK
;
A
#
# COMPACT_ATOMS: atom_id res chain seq x y z
N MET A 1 -8.36 -59.85 57.82
CA MET A 1 -8.63 -61.05 57.00
C MET A 1 -8.63 -60.64 55.53
N ARG A 2 -7.85 -61.39 54.74
CA ARG A 2 -7.95 -61.66 53.29
C ARG A 2 -7.62 -60.53 52.28
N PHE A 3 -6.40 -60.70 51.76
CA PHE A 3 -5.89 -60.53 50.40
C PHE A 3 -6.86 -60.88 49.24
N TYR A 4 -6.40 -60.53 48.02
CA TYR A 4 -6.83 -60.91 46.64
C TYR A 4 -7.58 -59.79 45.90
N SER A 5 -7.21 -59.29 44.71
CA SER A 5 -6.16 -59.65 43.75
C SER A 5 -5.93 -58.50 42.77
N LEU A 6 -4.68 -58.38 42.32
CA LEU A 6 -4.28 -57.82 41.02
C LEU A 6 -4.94 -58.62 39.87
N VAL A 7 -5.21 -57.97 38.72
CA VAL A 7 -4.88 -58.42 37.33
C VAL A 7 -5.80 -57.76 36.29
N ILE A 8 -5.18 -56.84 35.53
CA ILE A 8 -5.20 -56.69 34.05
C ILE A 8 -6.54 -56.40 33.36
N GLY A 9 -6.60 -55.21 32.76
CA GLY A 9 -7.53 -54.85 31.68
C GLY A 9 -7.02 -53.64 30.89
N PHE A 10 -5.96 -53.85 30.11
CA PHE A 10 -5.61 -52.96 28.99
C PHE A 10 -6.83 -52.80 28.08
N LEU A 11 -7.35 -51.58 27.90
CA LEU A 11 -8.07 -51.05 26.72
C LEU A 11 -9.06 -49.94 27.11
N ALA A 12 -8.55 -48.71 27.31
CA ALA A 12 -9.39 -47.51 27.22
C ALA A 12 -8.53 -46.25 26.99
N ALA A 13 -7.65 -46.29 25.97
CA ALA A 13 -7.00 -45.11 25.42
C ALA A 13 -7.38 -44.92 23.94
N ALA A 14 -8.67 -45.11 23.63
CA ALA A 14 -9.22 -44.95 22.28
C ALA A 14 -10.63 -44.31 22.27
N LEU A 15 -10.92 -43.44 23.25
CA LEU A 15 -12.20 -42.72 23.34
C LEU A 15 -12.01 -41.23 23.66
N VAL A 16 -11.17 -40.54 22.88
CA VAL A 16 -11.25 -39.07 22.72
C VAL A 16 -11.21 -38.66 21.23
N ILE A 17 -11.03 -39.60 20.30
CA ILE A 17 -11.08 -39.34 18.85
C ILE A 17 -12.39 -39.91 18.30
N GLY A 18 -13.52 -39.31 18.66
CA GLY A 18 -14.84 -39.81 18.23
C GLY A 18 -15.94 -38.76 18.14
N GLY A 19 -15.65 -37.49 18.41
CA GLY A 19 -16.68 -36.46 18.58
C GLY A 19 -16.34 -35.09 17.98
N MET A 20 -15.52 -35.03 16.94
CA MET A 20 -15.24 -33.79 16.19
C MET A 20 -15.16 -34.02 14.68
N LEU A 21 -16.12 -34.77 14.14
CA LEU A 21 -16.23 -35.07 12.70
C LEU A 21 -17.66 -34.88 12.19
N TRP A 22 -18.41 -33.92 12.75
CA TRP A 22 -19.81 -33.68 12.39
C TRP A 22 -20.24 -32.20 12.36
N LEU A 23 -19.32 -31.26 12.11
CA LEU A 23 -19.68 -29.84 11.90
C LEU A 23 -19.03 -29.18 10.67
N PHE A 24 -18.38 -29.95 9.79
CA PHE A 24 -18.02 -29.46 8.46
C PHE A 24 -18.81 -30.25 7.42
N GLY A 25 -19.89 -29.63 6.96
CA GLY A 25 -20.63 -30.06 5.79
C GLY A 25 -19.67 -30.25 4.62
N LYS A 26 -19.74 -31.44 4.02
CA LYS A 26 -19.22 -31.72 2.69
C LYS A 26 -20.00 -30.86 1.70
N ASP A 27 -19.47 -29.71 1.34
CA ASP A 27 -19.76 -29.16 0.03
C ASP A 27 -18.98 -29.98 -1.00
N ALA A 28 -19.70 -30.43 -2.02
CA ALA A 28 -19.18 -31.20 -3.13
C ALA A 28 -18.01 -30.47 -3.82
N PRO A 29 -17.05 -31.18 -4.45
CA PRO A 29 -16.03 -30.54 -5.28
C PRO A 29 -16.68 -30.02 -6.58
N GLY A 30 -17.40 -28.89 -6.46
CA GLY A 30 -17.95 -28.13 -7.57
C GLY A 30 -17.02 -26.98 -7.90
N ASN A 31 -16.35 -27.08 -9.04
CA ASN A 31 -15.72 -26.00 -9.81
C ASN A 31 -15.17 -24.82 -8.99
N ALA A 32 -13.99 -25.02 -8.38
CA ALA A 32 -13.07 -23.90 -8.25
C ALA A 32 -12.87 -23.31 -9.67
N PRO A 33 -12.89 -21.98 -9.86
CA PRO A 33 -12.51 -21.40 -11.15
C PRO A 33 -11.14 -21.99 -11.50
N SER A 34 -11.07 -22.62 -12.67
CA SER A 34 -9.85 -23.24 -13.17
C SER A 34 -8.72 -22.24 -13.01
N ARG A 35 -7.76 -22.57 -12.14
CA ARG A 35 -6.47 -21.89 -12.12
C ARG A 35 -5.98 -21.99 -13.57
N PRO A 36 -5.78 -20.88 -14.29
CA PRO A 36 -5.30 -20.96 -15.67
C PRO A 36 -4.02 -21.80 -15.63
N ASP A 37 -4.00 -22.87 -16.42
CA ASP A 37 -2.94 -23.87 -16.47
C ASP A 37 -1.59 -23.17 -16.42
N VAL A 38 -0.89 -23.28 -15.28
CA VAL A 38 0.50 -22.84 -15.17
C VAL A 38 1.31 -23.92 -15.85
N PRO A 39 1.86 -23.70 -17.06
CA PRO A 39 2.59 -24.74 -17.75
C PRO A 39 3.86 -25.00 -16.95
N ALA A 40 3.94 -26.19 -16.33
CA ALA A 40 5.18 -26.69 -15.79
C ALA A 40 6.23 -26.68 -16.91
N SER A 41 7.38 -26.05 -16.68
CA SER A 41 8.64 -26.20 -17.44
C SER A 41 8.95 -25.37 -18.71
N LYS A 42 8.23 -24.30 -19.08
CA LYS A 42 8.79 -23.39 -20.11
C LYS A 42 9.96 -22.57 -19.53
N LYS A 43 11.16 -22.78 -20.08
CA LYS A 43 12.39 -22.01 -19.82
C LYS A 43 12.05 -20.53 -19.74
N TRP A 44 12.28 -19.95 -18.56
CA TRP A 44 12.05 -18.53 -18.29
C TRP A 44 12.89 -17.70 -19.26
N ILE A 45 12.23 -16.82 -20.02
CA ILE A 45 12.87 -15.80 -20.85
C ILE A 45 12.50 -14.47 -20.19
N PRO A 46 13.46 -13.71 -19.65
CA PRO A 46 13.18 -12.36 -19.17
C PRO A 46 12.58 -11.53 -20.31
N PRO A 47 11.68 -10.58 -20.04
CA PRO A 47 11.36 -9.58 -21.04
C PRO A 47 12.67 -8.98 -21.57
N GLU A 48 12.88 -9.09 -22.88
CA GLU A 48 13.97 -8.43 -23.56
C GLU A 48 13.58 -6.96 -23.75
N GLY A 49 14.34 -6.07 -23.13
CA GLY A 49 14.16 -4.62 -23.25
C GLY A 49 13.80 -3.92 -21.95
N ASP A 50 13.81 -2.60 -22.03
CA ASP A 50 13.34 -1.68 -20.99
C ASP A 50 11.81 -1.45 -21.08
N ALA A 51 11.30 -0.53 -20.26
CA ALA A 51 9.88 -0.22 -20.21
C ALA A 51 9.33 0.29 -21.55
N GLU A 52 10.10 1.11 -22.26
CA GLU A 52 9.75 1.65 -23.57
C GLU A 52 9.65 0.53 -24.61
N SER A 53 10.67 -0.33 -24.66
CA SER A 53 10.68 -1.50 -25.55
C SER A 53 9.48 -2.43 -25.30
N LEU A 54 9.05 -2.56 -24.05
CA LEU A 54 7.86 -3.35 -23.71
C LEU A 54 6.56 -2.65 -24.09
N ALA A 55 6.48 -1.33 -23.89
CA ALA A 55 5.31 -0.55 -24.28
C ALA A 55 5.12 -0.56 -25.80
N ASP A 56 6.20 -0.43 -26.58
CA ASP A 56 6.15 -0.50 -28.05
C ASP A 56 5.71 -1.88 -28.57
N LYS A 57 6.04 -2.94 -27.83
CA LYS A 57 5.85 -4.32 -28.27
C LYS A 57 4.50 -4.91 -27.88
N TYR A 58 3.91 -4.48 -26.78
CA TYR A 58 2.75 -5.14 -26.17
C TYR A 58 1.66 -4.14 -25.83
N THR A 59 0.42 -4.55 -26.05
CA THR A 59 -0.76 -3.80 -25.60
C THR A 59 -0.85 -3.74 -24.07
N VAL A 60 -1.65 -2.80 -23.53
CA VAL A 60 -1.97 -2.73 -22.09
C VAL A 60 -2.46 -4.07 -21.54
N GLU A 61 -3.37 -4.74 -22.24
CA GLU A 61 -3.91 -6.03 -21.81
C GLU A 61 -2.82 -7.11 -21.75
N GLU A 62 -1.95 -7.16 -22.74
CA GLU A 62 -0.83 -8.08 -22.77
C GLU A 62 0.21 -7.82 -21.68
N LEU A 63 0.51 -6.55 -21.39
CA LEU A 63 1.37 -6.15 -20.28
C LEU A 63 0.74 -6.51 -18.94
N LEU A 64 -0.56 -6.30 -18.78
CA LEU A 64 -1.31 -6.63 -17.57
C LEU A 64 -1.38 -8.14 -17.33
N GLN A 65 -1.66 -8.94 -18.37
CA GLN A 65 -1.61 -10.39 -18.30
C GLN A 65 -0.22 -10.89 -17.89
N ARG A 66 0.85 -10.24 -18.37
CA ARG A 66 2.23 -10.56 -17.99
C ARG A 66 2.48 -10.16 -16.54
N TRP A 67 2.14 -8.94 -16.13
CA TRP A 67 2.24 -8.48 -14.75
C TRP A 67 1.58 -9.46 -13.76
N ASN A 68 0.35 -9.89 -14.06
CA ASN A 68 -0.43 -10.79 -13.21
C ASN A 68 0.06 -12.25 -13.22
N ARG A 69 0.81 -12.67 -14.24
CA ARG A 69 1.29 -14.05 -14.38
C ARG A 69 2.43 -14.38 -13.42
N TRP A 70 3.23 -13.38 -13.03
CA TRP A 70 4.47 -13.67 -12.32
C TRP A 70 4.24 -13.77 -10.81
N PRO A 71 4.73 -14.85 -10.16
CA PRO A 71 4.69 -14.95 -8.71
C PRO A 71 5.55 -13.85 -8.10
N GLU A 72 5.10 -13.30 -6.98
CA GLU A 72 5.86 -12.38 -6.11
C GLU A 72 7.15 -13.08 -5.65
N ASN A 73 8.19 -13.01 -6.49
CA ASN A 73 9.49 -13.53 -6.18
C ASN A 73 10.41 -12.32 -5.98
N PRO A 74 11.00 -12.14 -4.78
CA PRO A 74 11.88 -11.01 -4.49
C PRO A 74 13.03 -10.86 -5.51
N LYS A 75 13.51 -11.97 -6.08
CA LYS A 75 14.58 -11.95 -7.11
C LYS A 75 14.10 -11.49 -8.49
N LYS A 76 12.79 -11.27 -8.67
CA LYS A 76 12.13 -10.91 -9.93
C LYS A 76 11.31 -9.64 -9.84
N GLU A 77 11.40 -8.90 -8.73
CA GLU A 77 10.69 -7.62 -8.55
C GLU A 77 11.11 -6.56 -9.56
N SER A 78 12.36 -6.60 -10.02
CA SER A 78 12.83 -5.75 -11.12
C SER A 78 12.01 -5.95 -12.40
N LEU A 79 11.42 -7.14 -12.61
CA LEU A 79 10.53 -7.39 -13.75
C LEU A 79 9.19 -6.71 -13.54
N HIS A 80 8.62 -6.82 -12.34
CA HIS A 80 7.40 -6.10 -12.00
C HIS A 80 7.59 -4.60 -12.23
N LEU A 81 8.70 -4.03 -11.75
CA LEU A 81 9.06 -2.64 -12.02
C LEU A 81 9.00 -2.29 -13.52
N THR A 82 9.64 -3.07 -14.39
CA THR A 82 9.65 -2.79 -15.83
C THR A 82 8.25 -2.87 -16.44
N TYR A 83 7.41 -3.83 -16.02
CA TYR A 83 6.03 -3.92 -16.50
C TYR A 83 5.15 -2.76 -15.98
N ALA A 84 5.29 -2.36 -14.72
CA ALA A 84 4.55 -1.23 -14.17
C ALA A 84 4.90 0.06 -14.91
N LYS A 85 6.19 0.29 -15.18
CA LYS A 85 6.67 1.41 -16.01
C LYS A 85 6.11 1.37 -17.41
N ALA A 86 6.18 0.21 -18.07
CA ALA A 86 5.64 0.04 -19.41
C ALA A 86 4.14 0.36 -19.46
N LEU A 87 3.39 -0.03 -18.43
CA LEU A 87 1.98 0.34 -18.29
C LEU A 87 1.80 1.85 -18.09
N ALA A 88 2.61 2.50 -17.26
CA ALA A 88 2.52 3.95 -17.05
C ALA A 88 2.79 4.78 -18.31
N LEU A 89 3.62 4.28 -19.24
CA LEU A 89 3.87 4.95 -20.53
C LEU A 89 2.61 5.09 -21.40
N TYR A 90 1.57 4.28 -21.15
CA TYR A 90 0.27 4.41 -21.81
C TYR A 90 -0.61 5.51 -21.21
N GLY A 91 -0.21 6.13 -20.10
CA GLY A 91 -1.01 7.12 -19.38
C GLY A 91 -2.40 6.56 -19.06
N THR A 92 -3.45 7.34 -19.35
CA THR A 92 -4.83 6.99 -19.04
C THR A 92 -5.34 5.74 -19.79
N ALA A 93 -4.71 5.35 -20.90
CA ALA A 93 -5.05 4.09 -21.58
C ALA A 93 -4.73 2.84 -20.72
N ALA A 94 -3.88 2.98 -19.69
CA ALA A 94 -3.58 1.93 -18.73
C ALA A 94 -4.51 1.88 -17.51
N TYR A 95 -5.64 2.60 -17.50
CA TYR A 95 -6.66 2.46 -16.45
C TYR A 95 -7.08 1.02 -16.11
N PRO A 96 -7.18 0.07 -17.07
CA PRO A 96 -7.45 -1.33 -16.74
C PRO A 96 -6.43 -2.00 -15.80
N ALA A 97 -5.21 -1.44 -15.68
CA ALA A 97 -4.16 -1.96 -14.81
C ALA A 97 -4.20 -1.40 -13.37
N LEU A 98 -5.01 -0.36 -13.11
CA LEU A 98 -5.03 0.36 -11.82
C LEU A 98 -5.24 -0.59 -10.64
N ASP A 99 -6.24 -1.48 -10.67
CA ASP A 99 -6.49 -2.41 -9.55
C ASP A 99 -5.34 -3.40 -9.33
N SER A 100 -4.73 -3.88 -10.41
CA SER A 100 -3.62 -4.85 -10.33
C SER A 100 -2.34 -4.22 -9.79
N LEU A 101 -2.08 -2.96 -10.16
CA LEU A 101 -0.99 -2.14 -9.63
C LEU A 101 -1.29 -1.71 -8.19
N GLY A 102 -2.47 -1.16 -7.95
CA GLY A 102 -2.99 -0.67 -6.68
C GLY A 102 -2.84 -1.65 -5.53
N LYS A 103 -3.06 -2.95 -5.77
CA LYS A 103 -2.82 -4.00 -4.76
C LYS A 103 -1.38 -4.03 -4.21
N LYS A 104 -0.39 -3.53 -4.96
CA LYS A 104 1.03 -3.54 -4.57
C LYS A 104 1.50 -2.28 -3.84
N VAL A 105 0.66 -1.23 -3.73
CA VAL A 105 0.99 -0.07 -2.88
C VAL A 105 1.11 -0.44 -1.40
N LYS A 106 0.60 -1.61 -1.02
CA LYS A 106 0.63 -2.17 0.34
C LYS A 106 1.65 -3.31 0.50
N HIS A 107 2.51 -3.54 -0.52
CA HIS A 107 3.47 -4.64 -0.52
C HIS A 107 4.62 -4.38 0.47
N GLU A 108 5.15 -5.42 1.12
CA GLU A 108 6.22 -5.30 2.13
C GLU A 108 7.51 -4.75 1.52
N ASN A 109 7.85 -5.19 0.31
CA ASN A 109 9.03 -4.70 -0.39
C ASN A 109 8.91 -3.21 -0.74
N PRO A 110 9.80 -2.35 -0.21
CA PRO A 110 9.75 -0.91 -0.44
C PRO A 110 10.03 -0.51 -1.89
N ASN A 111 10.89 -1.24 -2.61
CA ASN A 111 11.22 -0.91 -4.00
C ASN A 111 10.01 -1.15 -4.90
N LEU A 112 9.32 -2.29 -4.75
CA LEU A 112 8.13 -2.59 -5.54
C LEU A 112 6.98 -1.62 -5.22
N ARG A 113 6.73 -1.38 -3.92
CA ARG A 113 5.68 -0.46 -3.48
C ARG A 113 5.87 0.95 -4.03
N ARG A 114 7.05 1.54 -3.82
CA ARG A 114 7.36 2.91 -4.25
C ARG A 114 7.26 3.06 -5.76
N ALA A 115 7.80 2.08 -6.49
CA ALA A 115 7.69 2.07 -7.94
C ALA A 115 6.23 2.13 -8.38
N VAL A 116 5.41 1.21 -7.89
CA VAL A 116 3.99 1.15 -8.21
C VAL A 116 3.26 2.44 -7.86
N MET A 117 3.56 3.07 -6.72
CA MET A 117 2.99 4.37 -6.37
C MET A 117 3.32 5.45 -7.41
N GLY A 118 4.57 5.50 -7.87
CA GLY A 118 4.98 6.40 -8.94
C GLY A 118 4.28 6.11 -10.27
N GLU A 119 4.21 4.84 -10.66
CA GLU A 119 3.58 4.43 -11.92
C GLU A 119 2.06 4.70 -11.92
N LEU A 120 1.39 4.52 -10.79
CA LEU A 120 -0.04 4.88 -10.64
C LEU A 120 -0.28 6.37 -10.92
N MET A 121 0.63 7.25 -10.47
CA MET A 121 0.53 8.69 -10.77
C MET A 121 0.82 9.00 -12.24
N GLY A 122 1.68 8.21 -12.88
CA GLY A 122 1.94 8.31 -14.33
C GLY A 122 0.76 7.85 -15.19
N ILE A 123 -0.09 6.95 -14.68
CA ILE A 123 -1.31 6.50 -15.36
C ILE A 123 -2.40 7.59 -15.31
N GLY A 124 -2.56 8.26 -14.17
CA GLY A 124 -3.47 9.40 -14.02
C GLY A 124 -4.04 9.56 -12.61
N GLU A 125 -4.97 10.51 -12.47
CA GLU A 125 -5.59 10.89 -11.19
C GLU A 125 -6.31 9.74 -10.48
N ASP A 126 -6.91 8.79 -11.20
CA ASP A 126 -7.55 7.60 -10.61
C ASP A 126 -6.57 6.74 -9.78
N GLY A 127 -5.26 6.88 -10.01
CA GLY A 127 -4.22 6.24 -9.20
C GLY A 127 -4.13 6.79 -7.77
N VAL A 128 -4.60 8.03 -7.53
CA VAL A 128 -4.50 8.73 -6.23
C VAL A 128 -5.26 7.97 -5.15
N SER A 129 -6.39 7.37 -5.49
CA SER A 129 -7.25 6.64 -4.54
C SER A 129 -6.49 5.52 -3.83
N TYR A 130 -5.60 4.83 -4.53
CA TYR A 130 -4.76 3.78 -3.96
C TYR A 130 -3.69 4.32 -2.99
N LEU A 131 -3.20 5.55 -3.21
CA LEU A 131 -2.28 6.21 -2.30
C LEU A 131 -3.02 6.75 -1.06
N VAL A 132 -4.26 7.24 -1.21
CA VAL A 132 -5.13 7.60 -0.08
C VAL A 132 -5.38 6.38 0.81
N ASP A 133 -5.75 5.26 0.20
CA ASP A 133 -5.91 3.96 0.85
C ASP A 133 -4.66 3.50 1.62
N ALA A 134 -3.47 3.75 1.05
CA ALA A 134 -2.20 3.41 1.68
C ALA A 134 -1.87 4.35 2.85
N LEU A 135 -2.18 5.64 2.70
CA LEU A 135 -1.98 6.67 3.72
C LEU A 135 -2.82 6.42 4.97
N GLN A 136 -4.04 5.91 4.80
CA GLN A 136 -4.98 5.63 5.89
C GLN A 136 -4.72 4.29 6.61
N ARG A 137 -3.65 3.57 6.29
CA ARG A 137 -3.30 2.31 6.95
C ARG A 137 -2.64 2.55 8.32
N TRP A 138 -3.44 2.56 9.38
CA TRP A 138 -2.96 2.78 10.75
C TRP A 138 -2.62 1.48 11.49
N PRO A 139 -1.36 1.25 11.91
CA PRO A 139 -1.03 0.21 12.85
C PRO A 139 -1.52 0.61 14.23
N GLU A 140 -1.83 -0.38 15.06
CA GLU A 140 -2.20 -0.16 16.46
C GLU A 140 -1.10 0.57 17.25
N THR A 141 0.18 0.35 16.89
CA THR A 141 1.33 1.03 17.48
C THR A 141 2.29 1.54 16.39
N PRO A 142 2.45 2.86 16.22
CA PRO A 142 3.40 3.42 15.26
C PRO A 142 4.84 3.11 15.65
N GLY A 143 5.58 2.42 14.79
CA GLY A 143 7.03 2.22 14.90
C GLY A 143 7.77 2.73 13.67
N ALA A 144 8.97 3.31 13.84
CA ALA A 144 9.77 3.79 12.71
C ALA A 144 10.24 2.68 11.76
N ASN A 145 10.23 1.43 12.21
CA ASN A 145 10.59 0.23 11.45
C ASN A 145 9.36 -0.63 11.11
N ASP A 146 8.16 -0.11 11.33
CA ASP A 146 6.92 -0.81 11.00
C ASP A 146 6.61 -0.65 9.51
N VAL A 147 6.28 -1.75 8.84
CA VAL A 147 5.95 -1.78 7.42
C VAL A 147 4.78 -0.84 7.14
N ASP A 148 3.78 -0.77 8.02
CA ASP A 148 2.63 0.10 7.85
C ASP A 148 3.01 1.60 7.99
N THR A 149 3.96 1.91 8.87
CA THR A 149 4.57 3.25 8.92
C THR A 149 5.27 3.62 7.62
N HIS A 150 6.06 2.71 7.04
CA HIS A 150 6.74 2.96 5.77
C HIS A 150 5.77 3.06 4.59
N ILE A 151 4.70 2.25 4.56
CA ILE A 151 3.66 2.33 3.53
C ILE A 151 3.04 3.73 3.51
N ARG A 152 2.65 4.27 4.66
CA ARG A 152 2.07 5.61 4.73
C ARG A 152 3.05 6.72 4.42
N TRP A 153 4.28 6.60 4.91
CA TRP A 153 5.32 7.55 4.59
C TRP A 153 5.50 7.61 3.06
N ASP A 154 5.70 6.47 2.41
CA ASP A 154 5.83 6.42 0.95
C ASP A 154 4.58 7.00 0.27
N ALA A 155 3.37 6.67 0.74
CA ALA A 155 2.13 7.22 0.18
C ALA A 155 2.06 8.75 0.28
N ALA A 156 2.36 9.32 1.45
CA ALA A 156 2.40 10.77 1.66
C ALA A 156 3.46 11.45 0.78
N GLU A 157 4.64 10.82 0.63
CA GLU A 157 5.72 11.32 -0.23
C GLU A 157 5.28 11.34 -1.70
N TYR A 158 4.65 10.27 -2.20
CA TYR A 158 4.18 10.21 -3.58
C TYR A 158 3.00 11.14 -3.84
N LEU A 159 2.11 11.35 -2.87
CA LEU A 159 1.08 12.39 -2.97
C LEU A 159 1.69 13.80 -3.05
N ALA A 160 2.76 14.07 -2.30
CA ALA A 160 3.46 15.36 -2.38
C ALA A 160 4.13 15.57 -3.75
N LYS A 161 4.76 14.54 -4.31
CA LYS A 161 5.35 14.53 -5.65
C LYS A 161 4.30 14.67 -6.75
N ALA A 162 3.16 14.00 -6.60
CA ALA A 162 2.04 14.08 -7.52
C ALA A 162 1.52 15.52 -7.60
N ALA A 163 1.26 16.13 -6.45
CA ALA A 163 0.84 17.54 -6.37
C ALA A 163 1.90 18.50 -6.93
N GLU A 164 3.19 18.27 -6.66
CA GLU A 164 4.30 19.05 -7.25
C GLU A 164 4.30 18.97 -8.78
N SER A 165 3.95 17.79 -9.30
CA SER A 165 3.85 17.51 -10.74
C SER A 165 2.48 17.87 -11.33
N GLN A 166 1.65 18.61 -10.60
CA GLN A 166 0.33 19.08 -11.03
C GLN A 166 -0.70 17.96 -11.31
N VAL A 167 -0.50 16.76 -10.75
CA VAL A 167 -1.56 15.74 -10.70
C VAL A 167 -2.64 16.20 -9.73
N ASP A 168 -3.91 16.09 -10.10
CA ASP A 168 -5.01 16.39 -9.19
C ASP A 168 -5.03 15.37 -8.05
N ILE A 169 -4.83 15.87 -6.83
CA ILE A 169 -4.88 15.09 -5.59
C ILE A 169 -5.99 15.58 -4.65
N TYR A 170 -7.00 16.28 -5.17
CA TYR A 170 -8.07 16.89 -4.38
C TYR A 170 -8.74 15.90 -3.43
N GLU A 171 -8.99 14.67 -3.91
CA GLU A 171 -9.56 13.59 -3.08
C GLU A 171 -8.68 13.19 -1.87
N ALA A 172 -7.37 13.45 -1.93
CA ALA A 172 -6.44 13.11 -0.85
C ALA A 172 -6.43 14.15 0.28
N ILE A 173 -6.99 15.35 0.07
CA ILE A 173 -6.95 16.45 1.05
C ILE A 173 -7.46 16.02 2.44
N PRO A 174 -8.62 15.33 2.58
CA PRO A 174 -9.09 14.90 3.90
C PRO A 174 -8.12 13.96 4.63
N ALA A 175 -7.54 12.99 3.91
CA ALA A 175 -6.61 12.01 4.49
C ALA A 175 -5.24 12.64 4.83
N LEU A 176 -4.77 13.58 4.01
CA LEU A 176 -3.55 14.36 4.26
C LEU A 176 -3.73 15.26 5.49
N ARG A 177 -4.88 15.93 5.61
CA ARG A 177 -5.25 16.73 6.78
C ARG A 177 -5.26 15.88 8.05
N GLU A 178 -5.97 14.74 8.02
CA GLU A 178 -6.03 13.82 9.17
C GLU A 178 -4.63 13.35 9.59
N THR A 179 -3.80 12.99 8.61
CA THR A 179 -2.41 12.58 8.85
C THR A 179 -1.60 13.70 9.50
N LEU A 180 -1.71 14.93 9.00
CA LEU A 180 -0.97 16.09 9.51
C LEU A 180 -1.35 16.43 10.96
N LEU A 181 -2.63 16.31 11.30
CA LEU A 181 -3.17 16.59 12.64
C LEU A 181 -2.99 15.42 13.64
N ASN A 182 -2.61 14.24 13.16
CA ASN A 182 -2.37 13.10 14.02
C ASN A 182 -0.99 13.17 14.69
N GLY A 183 -0.93 13.61 15.95
CA GLY A 183 0.31 13.68 16.73
C GLY A 183 1.01 12.33 16.98
N LYS A 184 0.33 11.19 16.75
CA LYS A 184 0.95 9.85 16.81
C LYS A 184 1.54 9.41 15.48
N ALA A 185 1.24 10.11 14.38
CA ALA A 185 1.79 9.79 13.08
C ALA A 185 3.30 10.05 13.04
N TYR A 186 4.02 9.23 12.28
CA TYR A 186 5.44 9.42 12.09
C TYR A 186 5.72 10.81 11.49
N VAL A 187 6.66 11.55 12.09
CA VAL A 187 6.83 12.98 11.79
C VAL A 187 7.17 13.26 10.33
N PHE A 188 7.88 12.34 9.65
CA PHE A 188 8.16 12.48 8.22
C PHE A 188 6.91 12.30 7.37
N THR A 189 6.00 11.38 7.73
CA THR A 189 4.69 11.23 7.07
C THR A 189 3.89 12.53 7.18
N ARG A 190 3.88 13.16 8.36
CA ARG A 190 3.23 14.47 8.59
C ARG A 190 3.86 15.58 7.76
N ASN A 191 5.19 15.60 7.68
CA ASN A 191 5.93 16.58 6.88
C ASN A 191 5.61 16.44 5.38
N TYR A 192 5.46 15.22 4.86
CA TYR A 192 5.01 15.01 3.48
C TYR A 192 3.53 15.35 3.28
N ALA A 193 2.68 15.08 4.26
CA ALA A 193 1.28 15.49 4.20
C ALA A 193 1.13 17.02 4.09
N ALA A 194 1.89 17.78 4.89
CA ALA A 194 1.94 19.23 4.77
C ALA A 194 2.46 19.68 3.40
N GLN A 195 3.51 19.05 2.87
CA GLN A 195 4.03 19.37 1.53
C GLN A 195 3.01 19.10 0.42
N ALA A 196 2.29 17.98 0.47
CA ALA A 196 1.25 17.67 -0.51
C ALA A 196 0.13 18.73 -0.50
N LEU A 197 -0.33 19.15 0.68
CA LEU A 197 -1.31 20.23 0.81
C LEU A 197 -0.78 21.57 0.27
N MET A 198 0.48 21.93 0.57
CA MET A 198 1.11 23.14 0.03
C MET A 198 1.27 23.09 -1.50
N ASN A 199 1.65 21.94 -2.05
CA ASN A 199 1.82 21.76 -3.49
C ASN A 199 0.47 21.78 -4.23
N ASN A 200 -0.59 21.23 -3.63
CA ASN A 200 -1.94 21.28 -4.19
C ASN A 200 -2.48 22.72 -4.23
N GLY A 201 -2.43 23.45 -3.12
CA GLY A 201 -2.73 24.88 -3.09
C GLY A 201 -4.19 25.30 -3.34
N SER A 202 -5.14 24.36 -3.34
CA SER A 202 -6.58 24.67 -3.31
C SER A 202 -6.99 25.38 -2.02
N ASP A 203 -8.17 26.02 -2.02
CA ASP A 203 -8.72 26.67 -0.82
C ASP A 203 -8.94 25.66 0.32
N GLU A 204 -9.36 24.43 -0.01
CA GLU A 204 -9.50 23.33 0.94
C GLU A 204 -8.17 22.91 1.55
N ALA A 205 -7.11 22.83 0.73
CA ALA A 205 -5.77 22.55 1.21
C ALA A 205 -5.22 23.70 2.09
N LEU A 206 -5.48 24.96 1.72
CA LEU A 206 -5.14 26.12 2.53
C LEU A 206 -5.86 26.12 3.88
N SER A 207 -7.15 25.77 3.90
CA SER A 207 -7.92 25.63 5.12
C SER A 207 -7.34 24.54 6.03
N ALA A 208 -6.94 23.40 5.47
CA ALA A 208 -6.29 22.32 6.23
C ALA A 208 -4.95 22.76 6.83
N LEU A 209 -4.18 23.60 6.10
CA LEU A 209 -2.90 24.14 6.57
C LEU A 209 -3.08 25.17 7.70
N GLU A 210 -4.07 26.07 7.62
CA GLU A 210 -4.38 27.02 8.71
C GLU A 210 -4.88 26.30 9.97
N GLU A 211 -5.65 25.22 9.79
CA GLU A 211 -6.04 24.36 10.92
C GLU A 211 -4.82 23.69 11.56
N ALA A 212 -3.93 23.09 10.75
CA ALA A 212 -2.72 22.46 11.24
C ALA A 212 -1.80 23.44 11.99
N LYS A 213 -1.67 24.66 11.48
CA LYS A 213 -0.94 25.73 12.15
C LYS A 213 -1.52 26.03 13.54
N THR A 214 -2.84 26.18 13.65
CA THR A 214 -3.52 26.37 14.95
C THR A 214 -3.23 25.19 15.88
N TRP A 215 -3.39 23.96 15.40
CA TRP A 215 -3.13 22.74 16.17
C TRP A 215 -1.71 22.68 16.74
N PHE A 216 -0.69 23.08 15.95
CA PHE A 216 0.71 23.08 16.41
C PHE A 216 0.96 24.14 17.49
N TYR A 217 0.31 25.31 17.42
CA TYR A 217 0.45 26.35 18.44
C TYR A 217 -0.24 25.97 19.76
N ASP A 218 -1.31 25.18 19.69
CA ASP A 218 -2.09 24.75 20.86
C ASP A 218 -1.44 23.62 21.68
N GLN A 219 -0.30 23.06 21.21
CA GLN A 219 0.40 21.99 21.93
C GLN A 219 1.06 22.52 23.22
N GLN A 220 0.40 22.31 24.36
CA GLN A 220 0.83 22.80 25.68
C GLN A 220 2.20 22.28 26.14
N GLY A 221 2.68 21.16 25.61
CA GLY A 221 4.01 20.60 25.89
C GLY A 221 5.13 21.13 24.98
N GLY A 222 4.81 22.06 24.08
CA GLY A 222 5.66 22.41 22.95
C GLY A 222 5.65 21.31 21.89
N ILE A 223 6.39 21.55 20.81
CA ILE A 223 6.51 20.64 19.67
C ILE A 223 7.99 20.28 19.47
N GLY A 224 8.27 19.09 18.94
CA GLY A 224 9.62 18.63 18.66
C GLY A 224 10.31 19.46 17.57
N VAL A 225 11.62 19.23 17.40
CA VAL A 225 12.44 19.93 16.38
C VAL A 225 11.89 19.72 14.97
N GLU A 226 11.53 18.48 14.62
CA GLU A 226 10.98 18.17 13.29
C GLU A 226 9.57 18.75 13.11
N GLU A 227 8.74 18.75 14.15
CA GLU A 227 7.41 19.41 14.11
C GLU A 227 7.53 20.92 13.96
N THR A 228 8.53 21.53 14.60
CA THR A 228 8.86 22.95 14.43
C THR A 228 9.21 23.25 12.97
N ARG A 229 9.89 22.32 12.28
CA ARG A 229 10.20 22.45 10.85
C ARG A 229 8.92 22.42 10.01
N ILE A 230 7.99 21.52 10.31
CA ILE A 230 6.68 21.45 9.64
C ILE A 230 5.93 22.77 9.83
N LEU A 231 5.77 23.24 11.07
CA LEU A 231 5.09 24.50 11.37
C LEU A 231 5.75 25.69 10.67
N ARG A 232 7.09 25.75 10.62
CA ARG A 232 7.82 26.81 9.92
C ARG A 232 7.50 26.82 8.43
N ASN A 233 7.47 25.65 7.77
CA ASN A 233 7.15 25.54 6.36
C ASN A 233 5.71 25.99 6.09
N ILE A 234 4.76 25.54 6.91
CA ILE A 234 3.35 25.95 6.84
C ILE A 234 3.22 27.48 6.97
N ASN A 235 3.85 28.08 7.98
CA ASN A 235 3.83 29.53 8.18
C ASN A 235 4.43 30.30 7.01
N SER A 236 5.57 29.83 6.47
CA SER A 236 6.21 30.47 5.31
C SER A 236 5.30 30.42 4.08
N TYR A 237 4.67 29.28 3.83
CA TYR A 237 3.78 29.10 2.69
C TYR A 237 2.50 29.92 2.81
N LEU A 238 1.82 29.88 3.96
CA LEU A 238 0.60 30.67 4.18
C LEU A 238 0.86 32.18 4.11
N SER A 239 2.07 32.63 4.51
CA SER A 239 2.45 34.04 4.42
C SER A 239 2.71 34.51 2.98
N SER A 240 3.11 33.63 2.07
CA SER A 240 3.32 33.98 0.65
C SER A 240 2.03 33.95 -0.18
N ARG A 241 0.92 33.48 0.39
CA ARG A 241 -0.39 33.39 -0.25
C ARG A 241 -1.35 34.56 0.09
N LYS A 242 -0.92 35.46 0.98
CA LYS A 242 -1.65 36.69 1.36
C LYS A 242 -1.22 37.87 0.50
#